data_AF-I2PZZ3-F1
#
_entry.id   AF-I2PZZ3-F1
#
_cell.length_a   1.000
_cell.length_b   1.000
_cell.length_c   1.000
_cell.angle_alpha   90.00
_cell.angle_beta   90.00
_cell.angle_gamma   90.00
#
_symmetry.space_group_name_H-M   'P 1'
#
loop_
_entity.id
_entity.type
_entity.pdbx_description
1 polymer ?
#
loop_
_entity_poly.entity_id
_entity_poly.type
_entity_poly.pdbx_seq_one_letter_code
_entity_poly.pdbx_strand_id
1 'polypeptide(L)'
;MSQFLKTYLPFHDGLASRWFCLRQAVRNASKRNTGRPVVFLEATALGDRHLYLLAEFFIQAGYFVSIVGGIRKELYYYRDPYYFYVFSSKNINFVKEVGSGDLGNALLCTDRAVPGHQEERFPRILRLSYDIDIAPENAGAVVILPYPMHPNVYKTGQLARIPELRGRPKTVGVFFAGNLKDQYARTTRLLRGMLPRAVAVQGVLRRFKERVRLFTTREALLRALDEEDLAASIVVFDATTARLGREEWFPVLARSRFFLALPGVVMPMCHNGVEAMALGAVPILGYGHLFSPRLRSGAVCLEYASEAELAGAIETALAMDAAAYDGLRGRAMDHFDRHMEPAAFLEALLRGPARVIDVRFPAEFVSEAVAGGNGTAG
;
A
#
# COMPACT_ATOMS: atom_id res chain seq x y z
N MET A 1 -18.53 14.84 -1.71
CA MET A 1 -18.28 14.07 -2.96
C MET A 1 -17.82 14.93 -4.14
N SER A 2 -18.29 16.17 -4.34
CA SER A 2 -17.94 16.98 -5.53
C SER A 2 -16.54 17.64 -5.49
N GLN A 3 -15.94 17.82 -4.31
CA GLN A 3 -14.60 18.41 -4.16
C GLN A 3 -13.46 17.37 -4.19
N PHE A 4 -13.77 16.10 -3.89
CA PHE A 4 -12.84 14.95 -4.00
C PHE A 4 -12.45 14.65 -5.44
N LEU A 5 -13.36 14.92 -6.39
CA LEU A 5 -13.14 14.72 -7.83
C LEU A 5 -12.36 15.87 -8.48
N LYS A 6 -12.57 17.12 -8.05
CA LYS A 6 -11.98 18.30 -8.72
C LYS A 6 -10.46 18.42 -8.56
N THR A 7 -9.87 17.90 -7.49
CA THR A 7 -8.43 18.04 -7.22
C THR A 7 -7.59 16.89 -7.78
N TYR A 8 -8.20 15.71 -8.05
CA TYR A 8 -7.51 14.56 -8.66
C TYR A 8 -7.72 14.46 -10.18
N LEU A 9 -8.63 15.27 -10.75
CA LEU A 9 -8.96 15.29 -12.18
C LEU A 9 -8.94 16.73 -12.74
N PRO A 10 -7.79 17.44 -12.81
CA PRO A 10 -7.74 18.64 -13.65
C PRO A 10 -7.75 18.30 -15.15
N PHE A 11 -7.57 17.03 -15.53
CA PHE A 11 -7.62 16.61 -16.92
C PHE A 11 -8.25 15.23 -16.99
N HIS A 12 -9.52 15.14 -17.37
CA HIS A 12 -10.00 14.07 -18.23
C HIS A 12 -11.33 14.54 -18.81
N ASP A 13 -11.26 15.29 -19.92
CA ASP A 13 -12.31 15.13 -20.93
C ASP A 13 -12.39 13.63 -21.22
N GLY A 14 -13.51 13.03 -20.85
CA GLY A 14 -13.67 11.57 -20.81
C GLY A 14 -13.38 10.90 -22.15
N LEU A 15 -13.49 11.63 -23.27
CA LEU A 15 -13.16 11.14 -24.60
C LEU A 15 -11.65 11.18 -24.90
N ALA A 16 -10.96 12.29 -24.63
CA ALA A 16 -9.54 12.44 -24.94
C ALA A 16 -8.67 11.47 -24.12
N SER A 17 -9.04 11.28 -22.86
CA SER A 17 -8.40 10.34 -21.93
C SER A 17 -8.56 8.87 -22.34
N ARG A 18 -9.77 8.49 -22.79
CA ARG A 18 -10.06 7.16 -23.33
C ARG A 18 -9.27 6.87 -24.61
N TRP A 19 -9.24 7.82 -25.54
CA TRP A 19 -8.46 7.70 -26.76
C TRP A 19 -6.96 7.60 -26.49
N PHE A 20 -6.45 8.37 -25.52
CA PHE A 20 -5.06 8.26 -25.08
C PHE A 20 -4.78 6.85 -24.52
N CYS A 21 -5.59 6.36 -23.59
CA CYS A 21 -5.38 5.04 -22.99
C CYS A 21 -5.48 3.92 -24.03
N LEU A 22 -6.45 3.97 -24.96
CA LEU A 22 -6.57 3.01 -26.05
C LEU A 22 -5.34 3.03 -26.96
N ARG A 23 -4.88 4.22 -27.37
CA ARG A 23 -3.66 4.35 -28.17
C ARG A 23 -2.44 3.81 -27.44
N GLN A 24 -2.30 4.07 -26.15
CA GLN A 24 -1.22 3.52 -25.34
C GLN A 24 -1.35 2.00 -25.17
N ALA A 25 -2.56 1.48 -24.99
CA ALA A 25 -2.79 0.04 -24.92
C ALA A 25 -2.32 -0.67 -26.20
N VAL A 26 -2.69 -0.13 -27.36
CA VAL A 26 -2.29 -0.63 -28.67
C VAL A 26 -0.76 -0.52 -28.85
N ARG A 27 -0.15 0.60 -28.45
CA ARG A 27 1.32 0.74 -28.44
C ARG A 27 1.99 -0.22 -27.47
N ASN A 28 1.36 -0.51 -26.34
CA ASN A 28 1.91 -1.41 -25.34
C ASN A 28 1.82 -2.86 -25.82
N ALA A 29 0.73 -3.25 -26.48
CA ALA A 29 0.57 -4.58 -27.08
C ALA A 29 1.68 -4.90 -28.10
N SER A 30 2.26 -3.89 -28.76
CA SER A 30 3.39 -4.06 -29.68
C SER A 30 4.77 -3.94 -29.02
N LYS A 31 4.87 -3.64 -27.72
CA LYS A 31 6.16 -3.63 -27.00
C LYS A 31 6.73 -5.04 -26.96
N ARG A 32 7.97 -5.16 -27.43
CA ARG A 32 8.76 -6.40 -27.33
C ARG A 32 9.51 -6.43 -26.01
N ASN A 33 9.49 -7.59 -25.36
CA ASN A 33 10.33 -7.86 -24.20
C ASN A 33 11.80 -7.66 -24.57
N THR A 34 12.52 -6.84 -23.81
CA THR A 34 13.93 -6.50 -24.04
C THR A 34 14.89 -7.51 -23.41
N GLY A 35 14.50 -8.80 -23.32
CA GLY A 35 15.26 -9.86 -22.66
C GLY A 35 15.09 -9.93 -21.13
N ARG A 36 14.10 -9.25 -20.56
CA ARG A 36 13.78 -9.31 -19.12
C ARG A 36 12.92 -10.56 -18.82
N PRO A 37 12.92 -11.07 -17.57
CA PRO A 37 11.95 -12.09 -17.18
C PRO A 37 10.53 -11.51 -17.28
N VAL A 38 9.57 -12.35 -17.68
CA VAL A 38 8.18 -11.94 -17.91
C VAL A 38 7.28 -12.55 -16.85
N VAL A 39 6.35 -11.75 -16.32
CA VAL A 39 5.20 -12.27 -15.59
C VAL A 39 3.95 -12.10 -16.43
N PHE A 40 3.23 -13.20 -16.64
CA PHE A 40 1.88 -13.18 -17.16
C PHE A 40 0.92 -13.00 -15.98
N LEU A 41 0.27 -11.84 -15.93
CA LEU A 41 -0.62 -11.45 -14.84
C LEU A 41 -2.08 -11.57 -15.28
N GLU A 42 -2.77 -12.54 -14.72
CA GLU A 42 -4.20 -12.82 -14.92
C GLU A 42 -4.96 -12.64 -13.60
N ALA A 43 -5.05 -11.40 -13.13
CA ALA A 43 -5.75 -11.04 -11.89
C ALA A 43 -7.15 -10.52 -12.22
N THR A 44 -8.11 -11.43 -12.35
CA THR A 44 -9.44 -11.14 -12.87
C THR A 44 -10.42 -10.51 -11.88
N ALA A 45 -10.16 -10.59 -10.59
CA ALA A 45 -11.02 -10.02 -9.56
C ALA A 45 -10.52 -8.67 -9.02
N LEU A 46 -9.30 -8.24 -9.39
CA LEU A 46 -8.73 -6.98 -8.94
C LEU A 46 -9.25 -5.76 -9.72
N GLY A 47 -9.57 -4.72 -8.96
CA GLY A 47 -9.75 -3.37 -9.51
C GLY A 47 -8.42 -2.69 -9.88
N ASP A 48 -8.50 -1.60 -10.63
CA ASP A 48 -7.38 -0.94 -11.32
C ASP A 48 -6.23 -0.55 -10.38
N ARG A 49 -6.55 0.04 -9.23
CA ARG A 49 -5.58 0.38 -8.19
C ARG A 49 -4.72 -0.81 -7.78
N HIS A 50 -5.38 -1.93 -7.49
CA HIS A 50 -4.78 -3.15 -6.95
C HIS A 50 -4.01 -3.90 -8.04
N LEU A 51 -4.54 -3.91 -9.26
CA LEU A 51 -3.83 -4.45 -10.42
C LEU A 51 -2.52 -3.69 -10.68
N TYR A 52 -2.56 -2.36 -10.63
CA TYR A 52 -1.35 -1.54 -10.78
C TYR A 52 -0.34 -1.83 -9.66
N LEU A 53 -0.80 -1.86 -8.40
CA LEU A 53 0.07 -2.15 -7.26
C LEU A 53 0.71 -3.55 -7.36
N LEU A 54 -0.07 -4.57 -7.71
CA LEU A 54 0.46 -5.91 -7.91
C LEU A 54 1.46 -5.96 -9.06
N ALA A 55 1.20 -5.27 -10.18
CA ALA A 55 2.14 -5.16 -11.28
C ALA A 55 3.44 -4.46 -10.83
N GLU A 56 3.36 -3.43 -9.99
CA GLU A 56 4.54 -2.73 -9.47
C GLU A 56 5.45 -3.64 -8.65
N PHE A 57 4.93 -4.62 -7.90
CA PHE A 57 5.80 -5.61 -7.24
C PHE A 57 6.75 -6.28 -8.23
N PHE A 58 6.20 -6.81 -9.31
CA PHE A 58 6.98 -7.47 -10.35
C PHE A 58 7.91 -6.50 -11.09
N ILE A 59 7.44 -5.28 -11.37
CA ILE A 59 8.25 -4.26 -12.05
C ILE A 59 9.47 -3.88 -11.21
N GLN A 60 9.31 -3.68 -9.90
CA GLN A 60 10.41 -3.38 -8.98
C GLN A 60 11.38 -4.57 -8.88
N ALA A 61 10.89 -5.81 -8.93
CA ALA A 61 11.70 -7.03 -9.00
C ALA A 61 12.32 -7.30 -10.40
N GLY A 62 12.26 -6.34 -11.32
CA GLY A 62 12.93 -6.45 -12.63
C GLY A 62 12.11 -7.17 -13.72
N TYR A 63 10.88 -7.59 -13.46
CA TYR A 63 10.03 -8.24 -14.46
C TYR A 63 9.38 -7.26 -15.43
N PHE A 64 9.19 -7.72 -16.66
CA PHE A 64 8.24 -7.13 -17.59
C PHE A 64 6.86 -7.78 -17.36
N VAL A 65 5.80 -6.98 -17.26
CA VAL A 65 4.47 -7.47 -16.90
C VAL A 65 3.58 -7.55 -18.15
N SER A 66 3.06 -8.74 -18.41
CA SER A 66 2.08 -9.02 -19.46
C SER A 66 0.72 -9.30 -18.85
N ILE A 67 -0.18 -8.32 -18.91
CA ILE A 67 -1.55 -8.51 -18.44
C ILE A 67 -2.30 -9.36 -19.45
N VAL A 68 -2.79 -10.53 -18.99
CA VAL A 68 -3.47 -11.51 -19.82
C VAL A 68 -4.98 -11.26 -19.82
N GLY A 69 -5.55 -11.29 -21.02
CA GLY A 69 -6.98 -11.09 -21.25
C GLY A 69 -7.24 -9.86 -22.12
N GLY A 70 -8.48 -9.75 -22.60
CA GLY A 70 -8.91 -8.56 -23.31
C GLY A 70 -8.85 -7.33 -22.41
N ILE A 71 -8.60 -6.15 -22.99
CA ILE A 71 -8.84 -4.88 -22.30
C ILE A 71 -10.34 -4.85 -22.00
N ARG A 72 -10.68 -5.07 -20.73
CA ARG A 72 -12.04 -5.11 -20.22
C ARG A 72 -12.79 -3.87 -20.68
N LYS A 73 -14.06 -3.98 -21.07
CA LYS A 73 -14.81 -2.78 -21.47
C LYS A 73 -15.00 -1.86 -20.26
N GLU A 74 -15.10 -2.46 -19.08
CA GLU A 74 -15.25 -1.83 -17.76
C GLU A 74 -14.08 -0.90 -17.44
N LEU A 75 -12.86 -1.27 -17.85
CA LEU A 75 -11.64 -0.47 -17.75
C LEU A 75 -11.75 0.89 -18.48
N TYR A 76 -12.63 1.04 -19.47
CA TYR A 76 -12.89 2.33 -20.14
C TYR A 76 -13.95 3.19 -19.44
N TYR A 77 -14.75 2.60 -18.56
CA TYR A 77 -15.89 3.26 -17.91
C TYR A 77 -15.58 3.75 -16.50
N TYR A 78 -14.52 3.24 -15.86
CA TYR A 78 -14.15 3.66 -14.52
C TYR A 78 -13.43 5.01 -14.49
N ARG A 79 -13.85 5.85 -13.53
CA ARG A 79 -13.25 7.16 -13.19
C ARG A 79 -11.98 7.04 -12.34
N ASP A 80 -11.44 5.83 -12.19
CA ASP A 80 -10.29 5.61 -11.33
C ASP A 80 -9.00 6.08 -12.03
N PRO A 81 -8.29 7.11 -11.51
CA PRO A 81 -7.06 7.61 -12.12
C PRO A 81 -5.94 6.55 -12.21
N TYR A 82 -6.00 5.47 -11.43
CA TYR A 82 -4.96 4.43 -11.45
C TYR A 82 -4.96 3.60 -12.74
N TYR A 83 -6.05 3.60 -13.51
CA TYR A 83 -6.08 3.03 -14.85
C TYR A 83 -4.99 3.63 -15.74
N PHE A 84 -4.82 4.95 -15.69
CA PHE A 84 -3.77 5.63 -16.44
C PHE A 84 -2.38 5.08 -16.09
N TYR A 85 -2.14 4.61 -14.85
CA TYR A 85 -0.83 4.12 -14.44
C TYR A 85 -0.51 2.77 -15.08
N VAL A 86 -1.51 1.88 -15.16
CA VAL A 86 -1.37 0.60 -15.88
C VAL A 86 -1.07 0.86 -17.36
N PHE A 87 -1.84 1.73 -18.02
CA PHE A 87 -1.74 1.95 -19.47
C PHE A 87 -0.55 2.81 -19.88
N SER A 88 -0.11 3.74 -19.02
CA SER A 88 1.07 4.58 -19.30
C SER A 88 2.39 3.92 -18.92
N SER A 89 2.36 2.78 -18.21
CA SER A 89 3.60 2.11 -17.80
C SER A 89 4.40 1.60 -19.00
N LYS A 90 5.70 1.87 -18.98
CA LYS A 90 6.63 1.34 -19.99
C LYS A 90 6.89 -0.16 -19.84
N ASN A 91 6.63 -0.69 -18.65
CA ASN A 91 6.94 -2.08 -18.27
C ASN A 91 5.72 -3.01 -18.29
N ILE A 92 4.57 -2.51 -18.79
CA ILE A 92 3.33 -3.28 -18.90
C ILE A 92 2.95 -3.39 -20.38
N ASN A 93 2.59 -4.60 -20.82
CA ASN A 93 1.82 -4.83 -22.03
C ASN A 93 0.54 -5.62 -21.77
N PHE A 94 -0.27 -5.73 -22.82
CA PHE A 94 -1.53 -6.47 -22.81
C PHE A 94 -1.48 -7.55 -23.87
N VAL A 95 -1.84 -8.77 -23.51
CA VAL A 95 -1.92 -9.92 -24.42
C VAL A 95 -3.28 -10.58 -24.26
N LYS A 96 -3.89 -11.00 -25.37
CA LYS A 96 -5.21 -11.66 -25.32
C LYS A 96 -5.13 -13.00 -24.59
N GLU A 97 -4.05 -13.73 -24.83
CA GLU A 97 -3.78 -15.06 -24.29
C GLU A 97 -2.27 -15.28 -24.19
N VAL A 98 -1.87 -16.24 -23.36
CA VAL A 98 -0.49 -16.70 -23.29
C VAL A 98 -0.21 -17.56 -24.52
N GLY A 99 0.62 -17.07 -25.45
CA GLY A 99 0.96 -17.79 -26.69
C GLY A 99 1.58 -19.15 -26.44
N SER A 100 1.53 -20.07 -27.41
CA SER A 100 1.88 -21.50 -27.27
C SER A 100 3.38 -21.84 -27.29
N GLY A 101 4.26 -20.86 -27.50
CA GLY A 101 5.71 -21.07 -27.56
C GLY A 101 6.36 -21.43 -26.21
N ASP A 102 7.67 -21.70 -26.25
CA ASP A 102 8.50 -21.84 -25.05
C ASP A 102 8.44 -20.55 -24.23
N LEU A 103 8.04 -20.69 -22.97
CA LEU A 103 7.87 -19.59 -22.03
C LEU A 103 9.14 -19.35 -21.19
N GLY A 104 10.16 -20.21 -21.31
CA GLY A 104 11.43 -20.08 -20.60
C GLY A 104 11.23 -19.88 -19.09
N ASN A 105 11.80 -18.79 -18.56
CA ASN A 105 11.71 -18.41 -17.14
C ASN A 105 10.49 -17.52 -16.82
N ALA A 106 9.43 -17.56 -17.63
CA ALA A 106 8.23 -16.77 -17.36
C ALA A 106 7.47 -17.28 -16.13
N LEU A 107 6.82 -16.36 -15.43
CA LEU A 107 5.97 -16.65 -14.29
C LEU A 107 4.50 -16.46 -14.66
N LEU A 108 3.62 -17.34 -14.19
CA LEU A 108 2.18 -17.11 -14.20
C LEU A 108 1.73 -16.60 -12.84
N CYS A 109 1.00 -15.49 -12.80
CA CYS A 109 0.37 -14.96 -11.60
C CYS A 109 -1.12 -14.83 -11.89
N THR A 110 -1.97 -15.68 -11.29
CA THR A 110 -3.37 -15.80 -11.70
C THR A 110 -4.30 -16.08 -10.53
N ASP A 111 -5.51 -15.53 -10.57
CA ASP A 111 -6.60 -15.89 -9.65
C ASP A 111 -7.56 -16.94 -10.24
N ARG A 112 -7.22 -17.51 -11.41
CA ARG A 112 -7.98 -18.57 -12.04
C ARG A 112 -7.42 -19.95 -11.73
N ALA A 113 -8.29 -20.94 -11.79
CA ALA A 113 -7.86 -22.34 -11.85
C ALA A 113 -6.96 -22.52 -13.08
N VAL A 114 -5.77 -23.08 -12.88
CA VAL A 114 -4.81 -23.34 -13.96
C VAL A 114 -5.03 -24.76 -14.46
N PRO A 115 -5.42 -24.96 -15.74
CA PRO A 115 -5.51 -26.31 -16.29
C PRO A 115 -4.14 -27.00 -16.26
N GLY A 116 -4.11 -28.32 -16.04
CA GLY A 116 -2.84 -29.06 -15.90
C GLY A 116 -1.86 -28.85 -17.06
N HIS A 117 -2.36 -28.78 -18.30
CA HIS A 117 -1.55 -28.51 -19.49
C HIS A 117 -0.92 -27.10 -19.50
N GLN A 118 -1.48 -26.13 -18.77
CA GLN A 118 -0.85 -24.82 -18.58
C GLN A 118 0.12 -24.86 -17.43
N GLU A 119 -0.17 -25.61 -16.36
CA GLU A 119 0.74 -25.73 -15.22
C GLU A 119 2.10 -26.23 -15.65
N GLU A 120 2.13 -27.24 -16.52
CA GLU A 120 3.35 -27.83 -17.09
C GLU A 120 4.22 -26.84 -17.84
N ARG A 121 3.63 -25.79 -18.43
CA ARG A 121 4.32 -24.79 -19.26
C ARG A 121 5.03 -23.71 -18.46
N PHE A 122 4.63 -23.49 -17.21
CA PHE A 122 5.21 -22.48 -16.35
C PHE A 122 6.16 -23.12 -15.31
N PRO A 123 7.42 -22.66 -15.23
CA PRO A 123 8.35 -23.12 -14.19
C PRO A 123 7.95 -22.66 -12.78
N ARG A 124 7.13 -21.59 -12.70
CA ARG A 124 6.60 -21.03 -11.46
C ARG A 124 5.20 -20.44 -11.66
N ILE A 125 4.33 -20.68 -10.69
CA ILE A 125 2.94 -20.20 -10.68
C ILE A 125 2.63 -19.60 -9.31
N LEU A 126 2.11 -18.38 -9.30
CA LEU A 126 1.54 -17.72 -8.12
C LEU A 126 0.02 -17.74 -8.26
N ARG A 127 -0.65 -18.49 -7.38
CA ARG A 127 -2.12 -18.54 -7.33
C ARG A 127 -2.62 -17.48 -6.37
N LEU A 128 -3.33 -16.50 -6.91
CA LEU A 128 -3.82 -15.34 -6.17
C LEU A 128 -5.14 -15.65 -5.47
N SER A 129 -5.20 -15.27 -4.21
CA SER A 129 -6.44 -15.14 -3.43
C SER A 129 -6.53 -13.74 -2.84
N TYR A 130 -7.76 -13.30 -2.57
CA TYR A 130 -8.03 -11.96 -2.04
C TYR A 130 -8.83 -12.00 -0.75
N ASP A 131 -8.93 -13.18 -0.13
CA ASP A 131 -9.61 -13.35 1.15
C ASP A 131 -8.82 -12.61 2.24
N ILE A 132 -9.35 -11.47 2.66
CA ILE A 132 -8.75 -10.64 3.69
C ILE A 132 -9.21 -11.03 5.10
N ASP A 133 -10.14 -11.97 5.26
CA ASP A 133 -10.74 -12.31 6.56
C ASP A 133 -9.91 -13.30 7.39
N ILE A 134 -8.87 -13.91 6.82
CA ILE A 134 -7.98 -14.83 7.51
C ILE A 134 -6.71 -14.10 7.94
N ALA A 135 -6.53 -13.96 9.26
CA ALA A 135 -5.31 -13.39 9.84
C ALA A 135 -4.05 -14.14 9.35
N PRO A 136 -2.93 -13.42 9.09
CA PRO A 136 -1.68 -14.02 8.63
C PRO A 136 -1.18 -15.24 9.40
N GLU A 137 -1.31 -15.18 10.73
CA GLU A 137 -0.95 -16.25 11.65
C GLU A 137 -1.75 -17.55 11.46
N ASN A 138 -2.90 -17.48 10.76
CA ASN A 138 -3.75 -18.64 10.44
C ASN A 138 -3.65 -19.06 8.96
N ALA A 139 -2.76 -18.45 8.18
CA ALA A 139 -2.69 -18.67 6.73
C ALA A 139 -1.94 -19.96 6.32
N GLY A 140 -1.35 -20.70 7.26
CA GLY A 140 -0.65 -21.95 6.98
C GLY A 140 0.50 -21.77 5.99
N ALA A 141 0.50 -22.52 4.88
CA ALA A 141 1.50 -22.44 3.82
C ALA A 141 1.27 -21.28 2.82
N VAL A 142 0.18 -20.51 2.97
CA VAL A 142 -0.14 -19.39 2.08
C VAL A 142 0.75 -18.20 2.37
N VAL A 143 1.37 -17.66 1.33
CA VAL A 143 2.19 -16.44 1.43
C VAL A 143 1.29 -15.21 1.34
N ILE A 144 1.52 -14.22 2.19
CA ILE A 144 0.77 -12.96 2.18
C ILE A 144 1.66 -11.87 1.61
N LEU A 145 1.20 -11.22 0.53
CA LEU A 145 1.87 -10.05 -0.01
C LEU A 145 1.81 -8.91 1.02
N PRO A 146 2.92 -8.18 1.21
CA PRO A 146 2.92 -7.04 2.10
C PRO A 146 1.98 -5.96 1.57
N TYR A 147 1.40 -5.22 2.49
CA TYR A 147 0.54 -4.10 2.12
C TYR A 147 1.36 -3.05 1.36
N PRO A 148 0.99 -2.67 0.13
CA PRO A 148 1.78 -1.77 -0.70
C PRO A 148 1.81 -0.34 -0.14
N MET A 149 2.73 0.48 -0.65
CA MET A 149 2.62 1.94 -0.56
C MET A 149 1.51 2.46 -1.50
N HIS A 150 1.20 3.75 -1.43
CA HIS A 150 0.23 4.35 -2.31
C HIS A 150 0.73 4.31 -3.77
N PRO A 151 -0.13 4.04 -4.78
CA PRO A 151 0.26 3.98 -6.21
C PRO A 151 1.14 5.13 -6.69
N ASN A 152 0.87 6.34 -6.21
CA ASN A 152 1.64 7.54 -6.55
C ASN A 152 3.12 7.41 -6.23
N VAL A 153 3.50 6.71 -5.15
CA VAL A 153 4.89 6.54 -4.74
C VAL A 153 5.69 5.84 -5.84
N TYR A 154 5.14 4.75 -6.37
CA TYR A 154 5.74 4.01 -7.48
C TYR A 154 5.74 4.86 -8.75
N LYS A 155 4.60 5.48 -9.08
CA LYS A 155 4.42 6.22 -10.33
C LYS A 155 5.35 7.43 -10.47
N THR A 156 5.68 8.10 -9.36
CA THR A 156 6.56 9.27 -9.34
C THR A 156 8.01 8.94 -9.00
N GLY A 157 8.35 7.66 -8.79
CA GLY A 157 9.72 7.24 -8.49
C GLY A 157 10.20 7.65 -7.10
N GLN A 158 9.29 7.88 -6.15
CA GLN A 158 9.65 8.34 -4.81
C GLN A 158 10.42 7.29 -3.98
N LEU A 159 10.33 6.01 -4.34
CA LEU A 159 11.15 4.96 -3.74
C LEU A 159 12.65 5.28 -3.78
N ALA A 160 13.12 5.86 -4.90
CA ALA A 160 14.53 6.23 -5.06
C ALA A 160 15.01 7.30 -4.07
N ARG A 161 14.08 8.06 -3.47
CA ARG A 161 14.38 9.10 -2.48
C ARG A 161 14.49 8.54 -1.07
N ILE A 162 14.04 7.31 -0.81
CA ILE A 162 14.01 6.73 0.53
C ILE A 162 15.40 6.74 1.21
N PRO A 163 16.51 6.32 0.57
CA PRO A 163 17.83 6.33 1.20
C PRO A 163 18.27 7.72 1.67
N GLU A 164 18.06 8.75 0.84
CA GLU A 164 18.36 10.15 1.16
C GLU A 164 17.50 10.64 2.34
N LEU A 165 16.19 10.41 2.25
CA LEU A 165 15.22 10.91 3.22
C LEU A 165 15.38 10.26 4.61
N ARG A 166 15.78 8.99 4.67
CA ARG A 166 16.07 8.28 5.93
C ARG A 166 17.13 9.00 6.74
N GLY A 167 18.12 9.63 6.12
CA GLY A 167 19.20 10.32 6.81
C GLY A 167 18.80 11.66 7.47
N ARG A 168 17.58 12.14 7.24
CA ARG A 168 17.16 13.46 7.72
C ARG A 168 16.91 13.50 9.24
N PRO A 169 17.18 14.65 9.88
CA PRO A 169 16.84 14.86 11.29
C PRO A 169 15.35 14.62 11.58
N LYS A 170 15.08 14.00 12.72
CA LYS A 170 13.72 13.67 13.18
C LYS A 170 13.20 14.77 14.10
N THR A 171 12.71 15.85 13.50
CA THR A 171 12.26 17.08 14.18
C THR A 171 10.79 17.08 14.61
N VAL A 172 10.05 15.99 14.38
CA VAL A 172 8.64 15.84 14.78
C VAL A 172 8.51 14.62 15.68
N GLY A 173 7.89 14.76 16.85
CA GLY A 173 7.70 13.67 17.81
C GLY A 173 6.76 12.60 17.28
N VAL A 174 5.46 12.93 17.21
CA VAL A 174 4.44 12.04 16.64
C VAL A 174 3.72 12.79 15.53
N PHE A 175 3.57 12.16 14.36
CA PHE A 175 2.84 12.73 13.23
C PHE A 175 1.59 11.91 12.88
N PHE A 176 0.48 12.60 12.60
CA PHE A 176 -0.72 12.05 12.01
C PHE A 176 -1.19 12.94 10.85
N ALA A 177 -1.57 12.32 9.73
CA ALA A 177 -2.27 12.99 8.66
C ALA A 177 -3.43 12.13 8.16
N GLY A 178 -4.63 12.69 8.19
CA GLY A 178 -5.82 11.94 7.82
C GLY A 178 -7.10 12.77 7.93
N ASN A 179 -8.21 12.16 7.52
CA ASN A 179 -9.53 12.75 7.66
C ASN A 179 -9.94 12.77 9.14
N LEU A 180 -10.21 13.96 9.69
CA LEU A 180 -10.65 14.14 11.09
C LEU A 180 -12.19 14.09 11.25
N LYS A 181 -12.94 14.15 10.16
CA LYS A 181 -14.41 14.08 10.18
C LYS A 181 -14.86 12.63 10.26
N ASP A 182 -15.91 12.40 11.03
CA ASP A 182 -16.62 11.13 11.04
C ASP A 182 -17.39 10.98 9.71
N GLN A 183 -16.87 10.18 8.81
CA GLN A 183 -17.52 9.90 7.52
C GLN A 183 -17.71 8.40 7.32
N TYR A 184 -17.81 7.58 8.37
CA TYR A 184 -17.47 6.16 8.21
C TYR A 184 -18.36 5.21 9.01
N ALA A 185 -19.59 5.00 8.51
CA ALA A 185 -20.56 4.04 9.05
C ALA A 185 -20.38 2.58 8.56
N ARG A 186 -19.32 2.28 7.80
CA ARG A 186 -19.06 0.92 7.28
C ARG A 186 -17.86 0.32 7.99
N THR A 187 -18.13 -0.53 8.98
CA THR A 187 -17.13 -1.39 9.61
C THR A 187 -17.06 -2.72 8.86
N THR A 188 -15.90 -3.02 8.27
CA THR A 188 -15.61 -4.37 7.78
C THR A 188 -15.36 -5.30 8.96
N ARG A 189 -15.42 -6.62 8.74
CA ARG A 189 -15.11 -7.62 9.79
C ARG A 189 -13.73 -7.40 10.39
N LEU A 190 -12.76 -7.02 9.56
CA LEU A 190 -11.40 -6.68 9.97
C LEU A 190 -11.29 -5.48 10.91
N LEU A 191 -12.26 -4.58 10.89
CA LEU A 191 -12.31 -3.44 11.81
C LEU A 191 -12.99 -3.78 13.14
N ARG A 192 -13.58 -4.98 13.28
CA ARG A 192 -14.22 -5.40 14.54
C ARG A 192 -13.16 -5.55 15.62
N GLY A 193 -13.41 -4.94 16.78
CA GLY A 193 -12.50 -4.96 17.92
C GLY A 193 -11.33 -3.97 17.81
N MET A 194 -11.21 -3.22 16.71
CA MET A 194 -10.22 -2.15 16.60
C MET A 194 -10.80 -0.82 17.09
N LEU A 195 -9.95 -0.01 17.72
CA LEU A 195 -10.30 1.36 18.09
C LEU A 195 -10.59 2.18 16.81
N PRO A 196 -11.82 2.69 16.60
CA PRO A 196 -12.15 3.44 15.39
C PRO A 196 -11.29 4.69 15.28
N ARG A 197 -10.86 5.02 14.06
CA ARG A 197 -10.01 6.20 13.79
C ARG A 197 -10.57 7.48 14.38
N ALA A 198 -11.87 7.74 14.20
CA ALA A 198 -12.51 8.95 14.70
C ALA A 198 -12.40 9.04 16.24
N VAL A 199 -12.65 7.93 16.94
CA VAL A 199 -12.52 7.84 18.40
C VAL A 199 -11.06 8.07 18.81
N ALA A 200 -10.11 7.38 18.15
CA ALA A 200 -8.68 7.54 18.43
C ALA A 200 -8.20 9.00 18.27
N VAL A 201 -8.53 9.65 17.15
CA VAL A 201 -8.18 11.06 16.89
C VAL A 201 -8.77 11.96 17.97
N GLN A 202 -10.07 11.84 18.28
CA GLN A 202 -10.71 12.68 19.27
C GLN A 202 -10.14 12.45 20.68
N GLY A 203 -9.82 11.20 21.02
CA GLY A 203 -9.10 10.84 22.24
C GLY A 203 -7.75 11.55 22.34
N VAL A 204 -6.97 11.55 21.25
CA VAL A 204 -5.67 12.24 21.19
C VAL A 204 -5.83 13.76 21.33
N LEU A 205 -6.71 14.39 20.55
CA LEU A 205 -6.94 15.84 20.59
C LEU A 205 -7.36 16.32 22.00
N ARG A 206 -8.20 15.54 22.67
CA ARG A 206 -8.69 15.84 24.02
C ARG A 206 -7.63 15.63 25.10
N ARG A 207 -6.95 14.47 25.09
CA ARG A 207 -6.03 14.06 26.16
C ARG A 207 -4.68 14.78 26.10
N PHE A 208 -4.27 15.20 24.91
CA PHE A 208 -2.97 15.82 24.66
C PHE A 208 -3.06 17.26 24.17
N LYS A 209 -4.14 17.98 24.50
CA LYS A 209 -4.44 19.33 24.02
C LYS A 209 -3.23 20.27 24.00
N GLU A 210 -2.45 20.31 25.08
CA GLU A 210 -1.27 21.19 25.22
C GLU A 210 -0.04 20.77 24.40
N ARG A 211 0.00 19.51 23.92
CA ARG A 211 1.08 18.96 23.09
C ARG A 211 0.68 18.78 21.63
N VAL A 212 -0.60 18.96 21.30
CA VAL A 212 -1.11 18.82 19.94
C VAL A 212 -0.87 20.11 19.16
N ARG A 213 -0.29 19.97 17.96
CA ARG A 213 -0.16 21.03 16.97
C ARG A 213 -1.01 20.66 15.77
N LEU A 214 -2.21 21.25 15.70
CA LEU A 214 -3.17 21.00 14.63
C LEU A 214 -2.96 21.98 13.47
N PHE A 215 -2.79 21.43 12.27
CA PHE A 215 -2.65 22.20 11.03
C PHE A 215 -3.78 21.85 10.06
N THR A 216 -4.46 22.88 9.57
CA THR A 216 -5.56 22.76 8.60
C THR A 216 -5.19 23.29 7.21
N THR A 217 -4.00 23.90 7.06
CA THR A 217 -3.45 24.35 5.79
C THR A 217 -2.06 23.77 5.54
N ARG A 218 -1.74 23.53 4.27
CA ARG A 218 -0.44 23.01 3.84
C ARG A 218 0.68 23.99 4.21
N GLU A 219 0.47 25.27 3.95
CA GLU A 219 1.47 26.32 4.13
C GLU A 219 1.84 26.48 5.61
N ALA A 220 0.86 26.39 6.52
CA ALA A 220 1.12 26.47 7.96
C ALA A 220 1.92 25.27 8.46
N LEU A 221 1.59 24.05 7.99
CA LEU A 221 2.34 22.86 8.34
C LEU A 221 3.79 22.96 7.86
N LEU A 222 4.01 23.27 6.58
CA LEU A 222 5.37 23.35 6.03
C LEU A 222 6.21 24.43 6.71
N ARG A 223 5.61 25.60 6.98
CA ARG A 223 6.29 26.66 7.74
C ARG A 223 6.69 26.21 9.14
N ALA A 224 5.76 25.63 9.90
CA ALA A 224 6.05 25.16 11.25
C ALA A 224 7.11 24.06 11.27
N LEU A 225 7.12 23.19 10.26
CA LEU A 225 8.20 22.21 10.12
C LEU A 225 9.54 22.94 9.93
N ASP A 226 9.64 23.98 9.13
CA ASP A 226 10.92 24.66 8.89
C ASP A 226 11.38 25.59 10.02
N GLU A 227 10.44 26.14 10.80
CA GLU A 227 10.73 27.19 11.79
C GLU A 227 10.73 26.68 13.24
N GLU A 228 10.14 25.52 13.53
CA GLU A 228 9.91 25.05 14.90
C GLU A 228 10.55 23.68 15.18
N ASP A 229 10.97 23.48 16.44
CA ASP A 229 11.26 22.14 16.95
C ASP A 229 9.97 21.50 17.48
N LEU A 230 9.51 20.47 16.77
CA LEU A 230 8.28 19.74 17.05
C LEU A 230 8.58 18.36 17.65
N ALA A 231 9.80 18.10 18.12
CA ALA A 231 10.23 16.79 18.64
C ALA A 231 9.42 16.33 19.88
N ALA A 232 8.89 17.26 20.67
CA ALA A 232 8.02 16.98 21.82
C ALA A 232 6.51 17.10 21.51
N SER A 233 6.15 17.37 20.25
CA SER A 233 4.77 17.64 19.83
C SER A 233 4.11 16.43 19.15
N ILE A 234 2.78 16.43 19.20
CA ILE A 234 1.92 15.59 18.37
C ILE A 234 1.37 16.46 17.24
N VAL A 235 1.94 16.33 16.05
CA VAL A 235 1.53 17.08 14.87
C VAL A 235 0.37 16.36 14.20
N VAL A 236 -0.76 17.06 14.08
CA VAL A 236 -1.99 16.57 13.45
C VAL A 236 -2.27 17.41 12.23
N PHE A 237 -2.33 16.78 11.05
CA PHE A 237 -2.71 17.44 9.80
C PHE A 237 -4.09 16.99 9.34
N ASP A 238 -5.02 17.94 9.23
CA ASP A 238 -6.38 17.68 8.77
C ASP A 238 -6.43 17.57 7.24
N ALA A 239 -6.47 16.33 6.75
CA ALA A 239 -6.56 16.04 5.32
C ALA A 239 -7.93 16.36 4.71
N THR A 240 -8.91 16.83 5.51
CA THR A 240 -10.21 17.30 5.00
C THR A 240 -10.18 18.72 4.51
N THR A 241 -9.28 19.55 5.05
CA THR A 241 -9.18 20.98 4.72
C THR A 241 -8.06 21.28 3.74
N ALA A 242 -6.97 20.50 3.79
CA ALA A 242 -5.84 20.63 2.88
C ALA A 242 -5.25 19.26 2.52
N ARG A 243 -4.40 19.22 1.50
CA ARG A 243 -3.65 18.02 1.11
C ARG A 243 -2.18 18.37 0.93
N LEU A 244 -1.32 17.45 1.36
CA LEU A 244 0.09 17.48 1.02
C LEU A 244 0.26 16.99 -0.42
N GLY A 245 1.05 17.74 -1.18
CA GLY A 245 1.47 17.36 -2.51
C GLY A 245 2.37 16.13 -2.48
N ARG A 246 2.52 15.49 -3.65
CA ARG A 246 3.35 14.29 -3.79
C ARG A 246 4.77 14.55 -3.29
N GLU A 247 5.38 15.67 -3.68
CA GLU A 247 6.76 15.99 -3.32
C GLU A 247 6.97 16.36 -1.84
N GLU A 248 5.90 16.65 -1.11
CA GLU A 248 5.96 17.06 0.30
C GLU A 248 5.74 15.89 1.26
N TRP A 249 4.90 14.94 0.89
CA TRP A 249 4.48 13.85 1.76
C TRP A 249 5.66 13.07 2.36
N PHE A 250 6.57 12.63 1.49
CA PHE A 250 7.77 11.88 1.91
C PHE A 250 8.71 12.71 2.79
N PRO A 251 9.09 13.96 2.43
CA PRO A 251 9.83 14.83 3.33
C PRO A 251 9.18 15.05 4.70
N VAL A 252 7.85 15.20 4.77
CA VAL A 252 7.13 15.38 6.05
C VAL A 252 7.23 14.11 6.91
N LEU A 253 6.95 12.95 6.34
CA LEU A 253 7.09 11.67 7.04
C LEU A 253 8.54 11.43 7.50
N ALA A 254 9.52 11.76 6.66
CA ALA A 254 10.94 11.58 6.95
C ALA A 254 11.42 12.41 8.16
N ARG A 255 10.73 13.49 8.52
CA ARG A 255 11.04 14.31 9.71
C ARG A 255 10.40 13.78 10.99
N SER A 256 9.54 12.77 10.90
CA SER A 256 8.78 12.24 12.04
C SER A 256 9.52 11.10 12.73
N ARG A 257 9.57 11.13 14.07
CA ARG A 257 10.06 10.02 14.89
C ARG A 257 9.05 8.88 14.87
N PHE A 258 7.81 9.20 15.18
CA PHE A 258 6.71 8.25 15.18
C PHE A 258 5.61 8.69 14.22
N PHE A 259 4.94 7.71 13.62
CA PHE A 259 3.75 7.95 12.81
C PHE A 259 2.55 7.25 13.43
N LEU A 260 1.50 8.00 13.72
CA LEU A 260 0.26 7.47 14.26
C LEU A 260 -0.56 6.82 13.14
N ALA A 261 -0.32 5.53 12.88
CA ALA A 261 -0.96 4.80 11.81
C ALA A 261 -2.34 4.28 12.26
N LEU A 262 -3.33 5.16 12.32
CA LEU A 262 -4.71 4.79 12.70
C LEU A 262 -5.41 3.93 11.62
N PRO A 263 -6.28 2.98 12.01
CA PRO A 263 -6.92 2.07 11.07
C PRO A 263 -7.69 2.82 9.98
N GLY A 264 -7.64 2.28 8.77
CA GLY A 264 -8.43 2.76 7.64
C GLY A 264 -9.93 2.52 7.80
N VAL A 265 -10.66 2.86 6.74
CA VAL A 265 -12.13 2.86 6.71
C VAL A 265 -12.68 1.56 6.15
N VAL A 266 -12.03 1.07 5.10
CA VAL A 266 -12.43 -0.17 4.41
C VAL A 266 -11.52 -1.31 4.89
N MET A 267 -10.21 -1.09 4.84
CA MET A 267 -9.23 -1.97 5.45
C MET A 267 -8.50 -1.25 6.59
N PRO A 268 -8.13 -1.95 7.68
CA PRO A 268 -7.36 -1.33 8.76
C PRO A 268 -5.98 -0.87 8.31
N MET A 269 -5.29 -1.68 7.50
CA MET A 269 -4.00 -1.31 6.93
C MET A 269 -4.13 -0.08 6.02
N CYS A 270 -3.21 0.88 6.19
CA CYS A 270 -3.14 2.06 5.35
C CYS A 270 -1.73 2.26 4.80
N HIS A 271 -1.64 2.84 3.59
CA HIS A 271 -0.36 3.07 2.92
C HIS A 271 0.57 3.95 3.75
N ASN A 272 -0.01 4.94 4.43
CA ASN A 272 0.73 5.91 5.23
C ASN A 272 1.60 5.23 6.30
N GLY A 273 1.12 4.13 6.91
CA GLY A 273 1.90 3.39 7.89
C GLY A 273 3.13 2.70 7.29
N VAL A 274 2.97 2.12 6.10
CA VAL A 274 4.06 1.48 5.35
C VAL A 274 5.08 2.51 4.86
N GLU A 275 4.60 3.63 4.32
CA GLU A 275 5.42 4.74 3.84
C GLU A 275 6.22 5.40 4.97
N ALA A 276 5.57 5.61 6.13
CA ALA A 276 6.23 6.13 7.32
C ALA A 276 7.37 5.22 7.79
N MET A 277 7.11 3.91 7.88
CA MET A 277 8.11 2.93 8.27
C MET A 277 9.28 2.88 7.29
N ALA A 278 8.99 2.94 5.99
CA ALA A 278 10.02 3.00 4.96
C ALA A 278 10.92 4.24 5.07
N LEU A 279 10.41 5.37 5.56
CA LEU A 279 11.15 6.61 5.79
C LEU A 279 11.77 6.68 7.20
N GLY A 280 11.68 5.60 7.97
CA GLY A 280 12.26 5.47 9.30
C GLY A 280 11.49 6.22 10.38
N ALA A 281 10.19 6.43 10.21
CA ALA A 281 9.29 6.78 11.30
C ALA A 281 8.68 5.48 11.89
N VAL A 282 8.73 5.32 13.20
CA VAL A 282 8.21 4.13 13.88
C VAL A 282 6.69 4.20 13.96
N PRO A 283 5.94 3.16 13.51
CA PRO A 283 4.50 3.21 13.55
C PRO A 283 3.94 3.00 14.97
N ILE A 284 2.90 3.78 15.30
CA ILE A 284 1.99 3.54 16.43
C ILE A 284 0.67 3.03 15.85
N LEU A 285 0.30 1.77 16.08
CA LEU A 285 -0.82 1.11 15.37
C LEU A 285 -1.58 0.08 16.20
N GLY A 286 -2.83 -0.22 15.82
CA GLY A 286 -3.67 -1.22 16.50
C GLY A 286 -3.98 -2.46 15.68
N TYR A 287 -3.23 -2.69 14.60
CA TYR A 287 -3.49 -3.76 13.63
C TYR A 287 -2.20 -4.47 13.18
N GLY A 288 -1.21 -4.59 14.08
CA GLY A 288 0.09 -5.19 13.77
C GLY A 288 -0.01 -6.65 13.33
N HIS A 289 -1.02 -7.35 13.83
CA HIS A 289 -1.36 -8.73 13.47
C HIS A 289 -1.78 -8.93 12.01
N LEU A 290 -2.12 -7.85 11.27
CA LEU A 290 -2.47 -7.95 9.86
C LEU A 290 -1.25 -7.96 8.91
N PHE A 291 -0.06 -7.70 9.44
CA PHE A 291 1.18 -7.75 8.67
C PHE A 291 1.82 -9.15 8.74
N SER A 292 2.57 -9.49 7.70
CA SER A 292 3.36 -10.71 7.62
C SER A 292 4.80 -10.37 7.23
N PRO A 293 5.79 -10.55 8.11
CA PRO A 293 5.66 -10.96 9.51
C PRO A 293 4.89 -9.93 10.36
N ARG A 294 4.30 -10.38 11.48
CA ARG A 294 3.54 -9.51 12.38
C ARG A 294 4.40 -8.37 12.94
N LEU A 295 3.85 -7.16 12.94
CA LEU A 295 4.44 -6.03 13.67
C LEU A 295 4.10 -6.16 15.16
N ARG A 296 5.12 -6.14 16.03
CA ARG A 296 4.97 -6.30 17.48
C ARG A 296 5.52 -5.10 18.24
N SER A 297 4.81 -4.70 19.29
CA SER A 297 5.24 -3.62 20.18
C SER A 297 6.65 -3.87 20.73
N GLY A 298 7.49 -2.84 20.72
CA GLY A 298 8.89 -2.91 21.18
C GLY A 298 9.86 -3.62 20.21
N ALA A 299 9.36 -4.48 19.32
CA ALA A 299 10.17 -5.10 18.28
C ALA A 299 10.35 -4.15 17.08
N VAL A 300 9.25 -3.65 16.52
CA VAL A 300 9.26 -2.81 15.30
C VAL A 300 8.27 -1.65 15.34
N CYS A 301 7.35 -1.63 16.30
CA CYS A 301 6.29 -0.63 16.42
C CYS A 301 5.94 -0.35 17.88
N LEU A 302 4.95 0.52 18.13
CA LEU A 302 4.20 0.60 19.38
C LEU A 302 2.74 0.20 19.10
N GLU A 303 2.23 -0.79 19.82
CA GLU A 303 0.85 -1.27 19.63
C GLU A 303 -0.14 -0.67 20.64
N TYR A 304 -1.42 -0.59 20.24
CA TYR A 304 -2.54 -0.27 21.12
C TYR A 304 -3.80 -1.03 20.71
N ALA A 305 -4.69 -1.35 21.65
CA ALA A 305 -6.03 -1.89 21.40
C ALA A 305 -7.15 -0.97 21.89
N SER A 306 -6.86 -0.03 22.80
CA SER A 306 -7.83 0.88 23.42
C SER A 306 -7.37 2.34 23.42
N GLU A 307 -8.26 3.29 23.75
CA GLU A 307 -7.89 4.71 23.90
C GLU A 307 -6.82 4.91 24.98
N ALA A 308 -6.90 4.17 26.09
CA ALA A 308 -5.94 4.25 27.19
C ALA A 308 -4.56 3.75 26.77
N GLU A 309 -4.51 2.61 26.07
CA GLU A 309 -3.25 2.07 25.52
C GLU A 309 -2.67 2.97 24.44
N LEU A 310 -3.51 3.57 23.58
CA LEU A 310 -3.07 4.55 22.60
C LEU A 310 -2.41 5.76 23.28
N ALA A 311 -3.02 6.28 24.35
CA ALA A 311 -2.43 7.35 25.13
C ALA A 311 -1.08 6.92 25.72
N GLY A 312 -1.01 5.71 26.31
CA GLY A 312 0.25 5.16 26.84
C GLY A 312 1.34 5.00 25.77
N ALA A 313 0.99 4.56 24.57
CA ALA A 313 1.92 4.43 23.44
C ALA A 313 2.44 5.80 22.98
N ILE A 314 1.60 6.83 22.94
CA ILE A 314 2.01 8.21 22.62
C ILE A 314 2.92 8.79 23.71
N GLU A 315 2.59 8.59 24.99
CA GLU A 315 3.47 9.02 26.09
C GLU A 315 4.84 8.34 26.00
N THR A 316 4.84 7.03 25.74
CA THR A 316 6.07 6.25 25.53
C THR A 316 6.87 6.80 24.36
N ALA A 317 6.22 7.11 23.23
CA ALA A 317 6.87 7.67 22.05
C ALA A 317 7.55 9.02 22.34
N LEU A 318 6.84 9.92 23.04
CA LEU A 318 7.36 11.26 23.35
C LEU A 318 8.45 11.25 24.43
N ALA A 319 8.40 10.30 25.36
CA ALA A 319 9.40 10.13 26.42
C ALA A 319 10.61 9.28 26.01
N MET A 320 10.55 8.59 24.87
CA MET A 320 11.63 7.71 24.42
C MET A 320 12.92 8.48 24.17
N ASP A 321 14.01 8.05 24.79
CA ASP A 321 15.34 8.61 24.54
C ASP A 321 15.84 8.29 23.13
N ALA A 322 16.94 8.95 22.72
CA ALA A 322 17.49 8.81 21.37
C ALA A 322 17.98 7.39 21.07
N ALA A 323 18.64 6.72 22.03
CA ALA A 323 19.24 5.41 21.81
C ALA A 323 18.16 4.32 21.66
N ALA A 324 17.15 4.34 22.52
CA ALA A 324 15.99 3.44 22.44
C ALA A 324 15.22 3.65 21.13
N TYR A 325 15.03 4.92 20.75
CA TYR A 325 14.36 5.27 19.50
C TYR A 325 15.15 4.80 18.28
N ASP A 326 16.46 5.06 18.21
CA ASP A 326 17.29 4.65 17.07
C ASP A 326 17.33 3.13 16.93
N GLY A 327 17.37 2.40 18.05
CA GLY A 327 17.25 0.94 18.05
C GLY A 327 15.92 0.45 17.47
N LEU A 328 14.80 1.04 17.90
CA LEU A 328 13.47 0.66 17.40
C LEU A 328 13.27 1.05 15.93
N ARG A 329 13.72 2.25 15.55
CA ARG A 329 13.73 2.74 14.17
C ARG A 329 14.52 1.83 13.24
N GLY A 330 15.73 1.42 13.65
CA GLY A 330 16.57 0.52 12.86
C GLY A 330 15.87 -0.80 12.56
N ARG A 331 15.21 -1.39 13.57
CA ARG A 331 14.42 -2.63 13.39
C ARG A 331 13.18 -2.42 12.52
N ALA A 332 12.49 -1.29 12.64
CA ALA A 332 11.34 -0.98 11.78
C ALA A 332 11.75 -0.82 10.31
N MET A 333 12.88 -0.14 10.04
CA MET A 333 13.43 0.00 8.69
C MET A 333 13.88 -1.34 8.11
N ASP A 334 14.59 -2.15 8.90
CA ASP A 334 15.02 -3.49 8.49
C ASP A 334 13.83 -4.41 8.18
N HIS A 335 12.76 -4.33 8.98
CA HIS A 335 11.52 -5.04 8.70
C HIS A 335 10.91 -4.63 7.36
N PHE A 336 10.84 -3.33 7.08
CA PHE A 336 10.36 -2.85 5.79
C PHE A 336 11.24 -3.36 4.64
N ASP A 337 12.56 -3.17 4.73
CA ASP A 337 13.50 -3.53 3.67
C ASP A 337 13.48 -5.03 3.34
N ARG A 338 13.28 -5.90 4.34
CA ARG A 338 13.29 -7.36 4.15
C ARG A 338 11.94 -7.95 3.77
N HIS A 339 10.84 -7.38 4.25
CA HIS A 339 9.54 -8.05 4.21
C HIS A 339 8.47 -7.26 3.46
N MET A 340 8.67 -5.97 3.23
CA MET A 340 7.64 -5.10 2.64
C MET A 340 8.08 -4.38 1.38
N GLU A 341 9.39 -4.19 1.20
CA GLU A 341 9.94 -3.70 -0.06
C GLU A 341 9.61 -4.70 -1.18
N PRO A 342 8.93 -4.26 -2.26
CA PRO A 342 8.38 -5.19 -3.24
C PRO A 342 9.41 -6.10 -3.93
N ALA A 343 10.61 -5.59 -4.25
CA ALA A 343 11.63 -6.39 -4.91
C ALA A 343 12.18 -7.47 -3.96
N ALA A 344 12.60 -7.08 -2.75
CA ALA A 344 13.10 -7.98 -1.72
C ALA A 344 12.08 -9.06 -1.34
N PHE A 345 10.81 -8.69 -1.23
CA PHE A 345 9.73 -9.64 -0.96
C PHE A 345 9.59 -10.68 -2.08
N LEU A 346 9.51 -10.24 -3.34
CA LEU A 346 9.38 -11.17 -4.47
C LEU A 346 10.62 -12.04 -4.65
N GLU A 347 11.82 -11.50 -4.46
CA GLU A 347 13.07 -12.28 -4.50
C GLU A 347 13.10 -13.34 -3.41
N ALA A 348 12.63 -13.03 -2.20
CA ALA A 348 12.47 -14.02 -1.13
C ALA A 348 11.45 -15.10 -1.49
N LEU A 349 10.29 -14.69 -2.01
CA LEU A 349 9.21 -15.60 -2.42
C LEU A 349 9.66 -16.59 -3.50
N LEU A 350 10.37 -16.10 -4.52
CA LEU A 350 10.71 -16.89 -5.70
C LEU A 350 11.96 -17.75 -5.54
N ARG A 351 12.76 -17.53 -4.49
CA ARG A 351 13.89 -18.41 -4.12
C ARG A 351 13.44 -19.78 -3.61
N GLY A 352 12.18 -19.94 -3.21
CA GLY A 352 11.63 -21.20 -2.74
C GLY A 352 11.64 -22.32 -3.79
N PRO A 353 11.68 -23.60 -3.36
CA PRO A 353 11.64 -24.73 -4.29
C PRO A 353 10.24 -25.00 -4.86
N ALA A 354 9.20 -24.45 -4.22
CA ALA A 354 7.81 -24.66 -4.63
C ALA A 354 7.56 -24.12 -6.04
N ARG A 355 7.05 -24.99 -6.91
CA ARG A 355 6.64 -24.62 -8.27
C ARG A 355 5.37 -23.75 -8.24
N VAL A 356 4.40 -24.17 -7.44
CA VAL A 356 3.12 -23.49 -7.26
C VAL A 356 3.11 -22.90 -5.86
N ILE A 357 2.80 -21.61 -5.77
CA ILE A 357 2.77 -20.88 -4.51
C ILE A 357 1.41 -20.21 -4.38
N ASP A 358 0.69 -20.54 -3.32
CA ASP A 358 -0.55 -19.86 -2.99
C ASP A 358 -0.22 -18.53 -2.30
N VAL A 359 -0.79 -17.47 -2.88
CA VAL A 359 -0.44 -16.10 -2.57
C VAL A 359 -1.70 -15.31 -2.29
N ARG A 360 -1.73 -14.60 -1.17
CA ARG A 360 -2.82 -13.73 -0.78
C ARG A 360 -2.44 -12.28 -0.93
N PHE A 361 -3.25 -11.51 -1.66
CA PHE A 361 -3.05 -10.08 -1.85
C PHE A 361 -4.09 -9.28 -1.07
N PRO A 362 -3.68 -8.41 -0.11
CA PRO A 362 -4.62 -7.63 0.69
C PRO A 362 -5.24 -6.49 -0.15
N ALA A 363 -6.45 -6.72 -0.66
CA ALA A 363 -7.18 -5.76 -1.50
C ALA A 363 -8.55 -5.41 -0.90
N GLU A 364 -8.89 -4.11 -0.87
CA GLU A 364 -10.13 -3.58 -0.25
C GLU A 364 -11.40 -3.87 -1.05
N PHE A 365 -11.27 -4.05 -2.37
CA PHE A 365 -12.39 -4.24 -3.29
C PHE A 365 -12.02 -5.27 -4.34
N VAL A 366 -12.64 -6.44 -4.21
CA VAL A 366 -12.56 -7.56 -5.15
C VAL A 366 -13.92 -7.61 -5.84
N SER A 367 -13.97 -7.71 -7.17
CA SER A 367 -15.26 -7.78 -7.85
C SER A 367 -16.03 -9.04 -7.39
N GLU A 368 -17.27 -8.86 -6.91
CA GLU A 368 -18.13 -9.96 -6.44
C GLU A 368 -18.37 -11.03 -7.53
N ALA A 369 -18.17 -10.68 -8.79
CA ALA A 369 -18.31 -11.57 -9.95
C ALA A 369 -17.33 -12.77 -9.95
N VAL A 370 -16.31 -12.80 -9.10
CA VAL A 370 -15.34 -13.91 -9.00
C VAL A 370 -15.39 -14.64 -7.65
N ALA A 371 -16.05 -14.06 -6.63
CA ALA A 371 -16.15 -14.66 -5.29
C ALA A 371 -17.17 -15.82 -5.18
N GLY A 372 -17.98 -16.06 -6.22
CA GLY A 372 -19.05 -17.07 -6.25
C GLY A 372 -18.60 -18.51 -6.51
N GLY A 373 -17.46 -18.94 -5.96
CA GLY A 373 -16.86 -20.23 -6.27
C GLY A 373 -16.23 -20.95 -5.09
N ASN A 374 -16.91 -20.99 -3.93
CA ASN A 374 -16.88 -22.07 -2.92
C ASN A 374 -17.37 -21.52 -1.58
N GLY A 375 -18.64 -21.78 -1.28
CA GLY A 375 -19.27 -21.41 -0.02
C GLY A 375 -20.74 -21.74 -0.06
N THR A 376 -21.05 -23.04 -0.02
CA THR A 376 -22.39 -23.56 0.25
C THR A 376 -22.94 -22.90 1.51
N ALA A 377 -24.02 -22.14 1.36
CA ALA A 377 -24.81 -21.64 2.47
C ALA A 377 -25.44 -22.84 3.21
N GLY A 378 -25.07 -22.97 4.48
CA GLY A 378 -25.70 -23.78 5.51
C GLY A 378 -25.71 -22.98 6.80
#